data_AF-A0ABD7AB26-F1
#
_entry.id   AF-A0ABD7AB26-F1
#
_cell.length_a   1.000
_cell.length_b   1.000
_cell.length_c   1.000
_cell.angle_alpha   90.00
_cell.angle_beta   90.00
_cell.angle_gamma   90.00
#
_symmetry.space_group_name_H-M   'P 1'
#
loop_
_entity.id
_entity.type
_entity.pdbx_description
1 polymer ?
#
loop_
_entity_poly.entity_id
_entity_poly.type
_entity_poly.pdbx_seq_one_letter_code
_entity_poly.pdbx_strand_id
1 'polypeptide(L)' 'MVKLFTPEYKKQCVEMVLDGKHSVSQVYKMMRVSQSALNRWKRQFLAEQREIQRLRAENEPLRSDNALLKKVSAFLLEKS' A
#
# COMPACT_ATOMS: atom_id res chain seq x y z
N MET A 1 16.48 -16.41 18.79
CA MET A 1 16.65 -14.98 18.44
C MET A 1 15.91 -14.71 17.14
N VAL A 2 14.85 -13.89 17.16
CA VAL A 2 14.10 -13.53 15.94
C VAL A 2 14.91 -12.45 15.22
N LYS A 3 15.34 -12.71 13.98
CA LYS A 3 15.92 -11.65 13.13
C LYS A 3 14.81 -10.64 12.83
N LEU A 4 14.90 -9.46 13.43
CA LEU A 4 14.00 -8.35 13.18
C LEU A 4 14.48 -7.62 11.93
N PHE A 5 13.74 -7.78 10.84
CA PHE A 5 13.94 -6.99 9.63
C PHE A 5 13.09 -5.72 9.72
N THR A 6 13.68 -4.59 9.36
CA THR A 6 12.95 -3.32 9.30
C THR A 6 11.86 -3.38 8.22
N PRO A 7 10.75 -2.64 8.38
CA PRO A 7 9.70 -2.57 7.36
C PRO A 7 10.24 -2.14 5.98
N GLU A 8 11.16 -1.18 5.96
CA GLU A 8 11.77 -0.63 4.75
C GLU A 8 12.56 -1.71 4.00
N TYR A 9 13.31 -2.52 4.74
CA TYR A 9 14.08 -3.62 4.17
C TYR A 9 13.18 -4.70 3.57
N LYS A 10 12.08 -5.05 4.24
CA LYS A 10 11.08 -6.00 3.71
C LYS A 10 10.46 -5.47 2.43
N LYS A 11 10.11 -4.17 2.41
CA LYS A 11 9.54 -3.49 1.24
C LYS A 11 10.50 -3.52 0.05
N GLN A 12 11.76 -3.16 0.25
CA GLN A 12 12.79 -3.20 -0.80
C GLN A 12 12.93 -4.59 -1.42
N CYS A 13 12.94 -5.64 -0.59
CA CYS A 13 13.02 -7.02 -1.08
C CYS A 13 11.81 -7.39 -1.94
N VAL A 14 10.61 -6.97 -1.55
CA VAL A 14 9.37 -7.26 -2.28
C VAL A 14 9.30 -6.45 -3.58
N GLU A 15 9.64 -5.16 -3.55
CA GLU A 15 9.66 -4.29 -4.74
C GLU A 15 10.59 -4.82 -5.81
N MET A 16 11.76 -5.32 -5.43
CA MET A 16 12.71 -5.92 -6.37
C MET A 16 12.17 -7.18 -7.07
N VAL A 17 11.33 -7.97 -6.39
CA VAL A 17 10.63 -9.11 -6.98
C VAL A 17 9.49 -8.64 -7.90
N LEU A 18 8.83 -7.53 -7.55
CA LEU A 18 7.69 -7.01 -8.30
C LEU A 18 8.10 -6.21 -9.55
N ASP A 19 9.29 -5.62 -9.57
CA ASP A 19 9.88 -4.94 -10.73
C ASP A 19 10.17 -5.90 -11.91
N GLY A 20 10.00 -7.22 -11.72
CA GLY A 20 10.07 -8.22 -12.80
C GLY A 20 11.49 -8.53 -13.29
N LYS A 21 12.48 -7.73 -12.90
CA LYS A 21 13.90 -7.94 -13.24
C LYS A 21 14.56 -9.09 -12.49
N HIS A 22 14.01 -9.49 -11.34
CA HIS A 22 14.56 -10.55 -10.50
C HIS A 22 13.49 -11.55 -10.09
N SER A 23 13.79 -12.84 -10.26
CA SER A 23 12.98 -13.91 -9.68
C SER A 23 13.10 -13.94 -8.16
N VAL A 24 12.09 -14.50 -7.50
CA VAL A 24 12.12 -14.75 -6.03
C VAL A 24 13.40 -15.48 -5.63
N SER A 25 13.90 -16.40 -6.48
CA SER A 25 15.10 -17.18 -6.22
C SER A 25 16.37 -16.34 -6.19
N GLN A 26 16.49 -15.40 -7.13
CA GLN A 26 17.62 -14.46 -7.18
C GLN A 26 17.58 -13.51 -5.99
N VAL A 27 16.41 -12.96 -5.66
CA VAL A 27 16.27 -11.97 -4.58
C VAL A 27 16.58 -12.56 -3.21
N TYR A 28 16.12 -13.78 -2.89
CA TYR A 28 16.41 -14.34 -1.56
C TYR A 28 17.90 -14.61 -1.36
N LYS A 29 18.62 -15.03 -2.41
CA LYS A 29 20.07 -15.25 -2.38
C LYS A 29 20.83 -13.93 -2.24
N MET A 30 20.48 -12.94 -3.07
CA MET A 30 21.14 -11.64 -3.09
C MET A 30 20.93 -10.87 -1.78
N MET A 31 19.71 -10.88 -1.25
CA MET A 31 19.37 -10.20 0.00
C MET A 31 19.71 -11.02 1.25
N ARG A 32 20.16 -12.27 1.11
CA ARG A 32 20.47 -13.19 2.23
C ARG A 32 19.29 -13.39 3.18
N VAL A 33 18.09 -13.50 2.62
CA VAL A 33 16.84 -13.79 3.35
C VAL A 33 16.32 -15.18 3.00
N SER A 34 15.47 -15.76 3.83
CA SER A 34 14.84 -17.04 3.48
C SER A 34 13.76 -16.84 2.43
N GLN A 35 13.63 -17.81 1.51
CA GLN A 35 12.59 -17.79 0.48
C GLN A 35 11.17 -17.74 1.09
N SER A 36 10.96 -18.46 2.20
CA SER A 36 9.69 -18.45 2.94
C SER A 36 9.35 -17.07 3.52
N ALA A 37 10.35 -16.35 4.05
CA ALA A 37 10.14 -14.98 4.54
C ALA A 37 9.78 -14.03 3.39
N LEU A 38 10.52 -14.11 2.27
CA LEU A 38 10.27 -13.28 1.09
C LEU A 38 8.86 -13.51 0.51
N ASN A 39 8.45 -14.77 0.38
CA ASN A 39 7.10 -15.12 -0.08
C ASN A 39 6.01 -14.62 0.88
N ARG A 40 6.25 -14.71 2.19
CA ARG A 40 5.32 -14.16 3.20
C ARG A 40 5.18 -12.65 3.05
N TRP A 41 6.29 -11.91 2.96
CA TRP A 41 6.27 -10.45 2.82
C TRP A 41 5.60 -10.02 1.51
N LYS A 42 5.87 -10.73 0.41
CA LYS A 42 5.20 -10.47 -0.89
C LYS A 42 3.68 -10.58 -0.76
N ARG A 43 3.18 -11.64 -0.10
CA ARG A 43 1.72 -11.80 0.12
C ARG A 43 1.14 -10.68 0.99
N GLN A 44 1.82 -10.33 2.08
CA GLN A 44 1.39 -9.25 2.97
C GLN A 44 1.34 -7.91 2.24
N PHE A 45 2.41 -7.57 1.51
CA PHE A 45 2.48 -6.34 0.74
C PHE A 45 1.38 -6.24 -0.32
N LEU A 46 1.12 -7.31 -1.08
CA LEU A 46 0.06 -7.32 -2.09
C LEU A 46 -1.34 -7.19 -1.47
N ALA A 47 -1.58 -7.79 -0.30
CA ALA A 47 -2.83 -7.64 0.42
C ALA A 47 -3.02 -6.20 0.92
N GLU A 48 -1.99 -5.60 1.52
CA GLU A 48 -1.99 -4.20 1.95
C GLU A 48 -2.20 -3.25 0.77
N GLN A 49 -1.55 -3.47 -0.38
CA GLN A 49 -1.75 -2.67 -1.58
C GLN A 49 -3.20 -2.74 -2.08
N ARG A 50 -3.82 -3.92 -2.10
CA ARG A 50 -5.22 -4.05 -2.51
C ARG A 50 -6.16 -3.28 -1.58
N GLU A 51 -5.94 -3.37 -0.28
CA GLU A 51 -6.75 -2.64 0.70
C GLU A 51 -6.56 -1.13 0.56
N ILE A 52 -5.32 -0.66 0.39
CA ILE A 52 -5.04 0.76 0.13
C ILE A 52 -5.77 1.25 -1.12
N GLN A 53 -5.77 0.47 -2.20
CA GLN A 53 -6.48 0.84 -3.44
C GLN A 53 -7.99 0.90 -3.23
N ARG A 54 -8.55 -0.08 -2.51
CA ARG A 54 -9.97 -0.10 -2.16
C ARG A 54 -10.36 1.12 -1.32
N LEU A 55 -9.63 1.39 -0.24
CA LEU A 55 -9.89 2.53 0.63
C LEU A 55 -9.76 3.87 -0.10
N ARG A 56 -8.83 3.99 -1.06
CA ARG A 56 -8.71 5.18 -1.90
C ARG A 56 -9.91 5.34 -2.83
N ALA A 57 -10.35 4.27 -3.48
CA ALA A 57 -11.53 4.29 -4.33
C ALA A 57 -12.80 4.66 -3.56
N GLU A 58 -12.94 4.22 -2.31
CA GLU A 58 -14.06 4.59 -1.43
C GLU A 58 -13.96 6.04 -0.92
N ASN A 59 -12.75 6.57 -0.73
CA ASN A 59 -12.55 7.95 -0.25
C ASN A 59 -12.80 9.03 -1.32
N GLU A 60 -12.50 8.75 -2.58
CA GLU A 60 -12.65 9.70 -3.70
C GLU A 60 -14.08 10.28 -3.83
N PRO A 61 -15.15 9.45 -3.90
CA PRO A 61 -16.52 9.97 -3.99
C PRO A 61 -16.94 10.71 -2.71
N LEU A 62 -16.60 10.18 -1.53
CA LEU A 62 -16.94 10.80 -0.25
C LEU A 62 -16.34 12.21 -0.11
N ARG A 63 -15.13 12.42 -0.63
CA ARG A 63 -14.51 13.76 -0.67
C ARG A 63 -15.25 14.71 -1.58
N SER A 64 -15.74 14.22 -2.71
CA SER A 64 -16.54 15.00 -3.66
C SER A 64 -17.88 15.40 -3.04
N ASP A 65 -18.58 14.46 -2.40
CA ASP A 65 -19.84 14.70 -1.69
C ASP A 65 -19.66 15.70 -0.55
N ASN A 66 -18.60 15.55 0.25
CA ASN A 66 -18.29 16.50 1.32
C ASN A 66 -18.02 17.92 0.77
N ALA A 67 -17.34 18.02 -0.36
CA ALA A 67 -17.08 19.30 -1.02
C ALA A 67 -18.38 19.95 -1.53
N LEU A 68 -19.31 19.17 -2.09
CA LEU A 68 -20.63 19.66 -2.50
C LEU A 68 -21.45 20.14 -1.29
N LEU A 69 -21.52 19.34 -0.23
CA LEU A 69 -22.24 19.70 0.99
C LEU A 69 -21.70 21.00 1.61
N LYS A 70 -20.37 21.18 1.63
CA LYS A 70 -19.75 22.43 2.07
C LYS A 70 -20.14 23.63 1.20
N LYS A 71 -20.16 23.48 -0.12
CA LYS A 71 -20.61 24.55 -1.04
C LYS A 71 -22.07 24.91 -0.83
N VAL A 72 -22.94 23.91 -0.69
CA VAL A 72 -24.38 24.12 -0.42
C VAL A 72 -24.56 24.83 0.92
N SER A 73 -23.87 24.38 1.97
CA SER A 73 -23.93 25.03 3.29
C SER A 73 -23.44 26.48 3.23
N ALA A 74 -22.35 26.76 2.51
CA ALA A 74 -21.85 28.13 2.34
C ALA A 74 -22.86 29.01 1.59
N PHE A 75 -23.46 28.48 0.51
CA PHE A 75 -24.51 29.18 -0.24
C PHE A 75 -25.75 29.47 0.61
N LEU A 76 -26.19 28.51 1.44
CA LEU A 76 -27.34 28.70 2.32
C LEU A 76 -27.08 29.76 3.40
N LEU A 77 -25.85 29.83 3.93
CA LEU A 77 -25.44 30.89 4.86
C LEU A 77 -25.37 32.26 4.19
N GLU A 78 -25.02 32.33 2.91
CA GLU A 78 -24.98 33.60 2.14
C GLU A 78 -26.39 34.14 1.83
N LYS A 79 -27.38 33.25 1.69
CA LYS A 79 -28.77 33.60 1.35
C LYS A 79 -29.70 33.72 2.56
N SER A 80 -29.20 33.43 3.76
CA SER A 80 -29.88 33.58 5.05
C SER A 80 -29.65 34.95 5.66
#